data_AF-A0A359H7P1-F1
#
_entry.id   AF-A0A359H7P1-F1
#
_cell.length_a   1.000
_cell.length_b   1.000
_cell.length_c   1.000
_cell.angle_alpha   90.00
_cell.angle_beta   90.00
_cell.angle_gamma   90.00
#
_symmetry.space_group_name_H-M   'P 1'
#
loop_
_entity.id
_entity.type
_entity.pdbx_description
1 polymer ?
#
loop_
_entity_poly.entity_id
_entity_poly.type
_entity_poly.pdbx_seq_one_letter_code
_entity_poly.pdbx_strand_id
1 'polypeptide(L)'
;MYPEAAQAADEEGFPEIAQAFRAIAVAEKQHEKRYRAMLEKIEKETTFKNEEAIKWKCRNCGYVHEGTKAPEKCPACLYCCPKSYFEKLAENY
;
A
#
# COMPACT_ATOMS: atom_id res chain seq x y z
N MET A 1 18.72 -7.58 10.02
CA MET A 1 19.36 -8.16 8.83
C MET A 1 20.14 -7.14 8.01
N TYR A 2 19.48 -6.15 7.37
CA TYR A 2 20.19 -5.19 6.51
C TYR A 2 21.17 -4.24 7.22
N PRO A 3 20.92 -3.77 8.47
CA PRO A 3 21.92 -3.01 9.21
C PRO A 3 23.21 -3.79 9.48
N GLU A 4 23.10 -5.07 9.83
CA GLU A 4 24.23 -5.96 10.09
C GLU A 4 24.99 -6.26 8.79
N ALA A 5 24.27 -6.46 7.67
CA ALA A 5 24.88 -6.62 6.35
C ALA A 5 25.60 -5.35 5.87
N ALA A 6 25.07 -4.16 6.19
CA ALA A 6 25.73 -2.90 5.90
C ALA A 6 27.04 -2.76 6.70
N GLN A 7 27.01 -3.13 7.98
CA GLN A 7 28.20 -3.10 8.83
C GLN A 7 29.28 -4.05 8.31
N ALA A 8 28.94 -5.28 7.96
CA ALA A 8 29.89 -6.23 7.37
C ALA A 8 30.51 -5.67 6.08
N ALA A 9 29.71 -5.02 5.22
CA ALA A 9 30.21 -4.37 4.01
C ALA A 9 31.13 -3.17 4.29
N ASP A 10 30.93 -2.40 5.36
CA ASP A 10 31.88 -1.37 5.78
C ASP A 10 33.22 -1.98 6.23
N GLU A 11 33.15 -3.05 7.03
CA GLU A 11 34.32 -3.76 7.57
C GLU A 11 35.16 -4.42 6.48
N GLU A 12 34.52 -4.91 5.42
CA GLU A 12 35.18 -5.49 4.24
C GLU A 12 35.64 -4.45 3.21
N GLY A 13 35.36 -3.16 3.42
CA GLY A 13 35.82 -2.07 2.55
C GLY A 13 34.95 -1.83 1.32
N PHE A 14 33.65 -2.17 1.37
CA PHE A 14 32.66 -1.96 0.31
C PHE A 14 31.64 -0.87 0.67
N PRO A 15 32.04 0.43 0.66
CA PRO A 15 31.19 1.53 1.14
C PRO A 15 29.90 1.72 0.32
N GLU A 16 29.94 1.50 -0.99
CA GLU A 16 28.77 1.60 -1.87
C GLU A 16 27.73 0.52 -1.55
N ILE A 17 28.18 -0.70 -1.27
CA ILE A 17 27.32 -1.83 -0.89
C ILE A 17 26.71 -1.58 0.49
N ALA A 18 27.50 -1.09 1.44
CA ALA A 18 27.01 -0.71 2.76
C ALA A 18 25.92 0.37 2.67
N GLN A 19 26.13 1.39 1.82
CA GLN A 19 25.12 2.41 1.56
C GLN A 19 23.84 1.82 0.94
N ALA A 20 23.97 0.90 -0.02
CA ALA A 20 22.83 0.22 -0.62
C ALA A 20 22.02 -0.55 0.43
N PHE A 21 22.67 -1.32 1.32
CA PHE A 21 21.97 -2.04 2.39
C PHE A 21 21.25 -1.11 3.37
N ARG A 22 21.85 0.04 3.71
CA ARG A 22 21.17 1.06 4.54
C ARG A 22 19.95 1.64 3.83
N ALA A 23 20.05 1.92 2.53
CA ALA A 23 18.92 2.43 1.75
C ALA A 23 17.79 1.39 1.62
N ILE A 24 18.14 0.12 1.41
CA ILE A 24 17.17 -1.00 1.41
C ILE A 24 16.46 -1.06 2.76
N ALA A 25 17.18 -0.95 3.88
CA ALA A 25 16.56 -0.93 5.21
C ALA A 25 15.52 0.18 5.39
N VAL A 26 15.68 1.34 4.73
CA VAL A 26 14.68 2.42 4.73
C VAL A 26 13.43 2.01 3.94
N ALA A 27 13.59 1.41 2.77
CA ALA A 27 12.46 0.91 1.97
C ALA A 27 11.68 -0.18 2.72
N GLU A 28 12.37 -1.12 3.37
CA GLU A 28 11.72 -2.21 4.11
C GLU A 28 10.94 -1.73 5.33
N LYS A 29 11.40 -0.67 6.03
CA LYS A 29 10.61 -0.03 7.09
C LYS A 29 9.28 0.51 6.55
N GLN A 30 9.28 1.06 5.34
CA GLN A 30 8.05 1.54 4.71
C GLN A 30 7.16 0.37 4.24
N HIS A 31 7.74 -0.72 3.76
CA HIS A 31 7.00 -1.94 3.46
C HIS A 31 6.32 -2.50 4.71
N GLU A 32 7.03 -2.60 5.83
CA GLU A 32 6.46 -3.05 7.11
C GLU A 32 5.29 -2.17 7.54
N LYS A 33 5.47 -0.85 7.53
CA LYS A 33 4.40 0.11 7.87
C LYS A 33 3.16 -0.11 7.00
N ARG A 34 3.36 -0.28 5.69
CA ARG A 34 2.25 -0.53 4.74
C ARG A 34 1.54 -1.84 5.06
N TYR A 35 2.26 -2.93 5.29
CA TYR A 35 1.65 -4.23 5.57
C TYR A 35 0.93 -4.25 6.91
N ARG A 36 1.50 -3.65 7.96
CA ARG A 36 0.82 -3.52 9.26
C ARG A 36 -0.49 -2.73 9.14
N ALA A 37 -0.48 -1.61 8.43
CA ALA A 37 -1.68 -0.82 8.20
C ALA A 37 -2.74 -1.56 7.37
N MET A 38 -2.33 -2.43 6.44
CA MET A 38 -3.26 -3.30 5.69
C MET A 38 -3.83 -4.40 6.58
N LEU A 39 -3.00 -5.04 7.40
CA LEU A 39 -3.41 -6.08 8.35
C LEU A 39 -4.45 -5.52 9.33
N GLU A 40 -4.18 -4.38 9.94
CA GLU A 40 -5.11 -3.71 10.87
C GLU A 40 -6.48 -3.44 10.21
N LYS A 41 -6.50 -3.04 8.93
CA LYS A 41 -7.76 -2.82 8.20
C LYS A 41 -8.52 -4.11 7.93
N ILE A 42 -7.81 -5.21 7.67
CA ILE A 42 -8.40 -6.54 7.49
C ILE A 42 -9.00 -7.01 8.82
N GLU A 43 -8.25 -6.94 9.91
CA GLU A 43 -8.69 -7.33 11.26
C GLU A 43 -9.90 -6.53 11.74
N LYS A 44 -9.96 -5.23 11.40
CA LYS A 44 -11.08 -4.34 11.72
C LYS A 44 -12.23 -4.39 10.70
N GLU A 45 -12.12 -5.19 9.64
CA GLU A 45 -13.09 -5.25 8.53
C GLU A 45 -13.38 -3.87 7.87
N THR A 46 -12.39 -2.97 7.86
CA THR A 46 -12.50 -1.59 7.32
C THR A 46 -11.86 -1.42 5.94
N THR A 47 -11.43 -2.50 5.29
CA THR A 47 -10.77 -2.44 3.97
C THR A 47 -11.61 -1.70 2.91
N PHE A 48 -12.93 -1.91 2.90
CA PHE A 48 -13.87 -1.33 1.93
C PHE A 48 -14.94 -0.44 2.59
N LYS A 49 -14.70 0.00 3.82
CA LYS A 49 -15.59 0.85 4.60
C LYS A 49 -14.78 1.97 5.25
N ASN A 50 -15.37 3.14 5.33
CA ASN A 50 -14.84 4.29 6.04
C ASN A 50 -15.96 4.90 6.89
N GLU A 51 -15.61 5.58 7.97
CA GLU A 51 -16.59 6.26 8.83
C GLU A 51 -17.21 7.45 8.09
N GLU A 52 -16.37 8.21 7.39
CA GLU A 52 -16.79 9.35 6.56
C GLU A 52 -16.88 8.96 5.08
N ALA A 53 -17.70 9.70 4.33
CA ALA A 53 -17.80 9.54 2.89
C ALA A 53 -16.47 9.92 2.24
N ILE A 54 -15.88 8.98 1.50
CA ILE A 54 -14.63 9.18 0.77
C ILE A 54 -14.80 8.77 -0.68
N LYS A 55 -13.84 9.20 -1.51
CA LYS A 55 -13.77 8.80 -2.92
C LYS A 55 -13.07 7.45 -3.04
N TRP A 56 -13.76 6.47 -3.60
CA TRP A 56 -13.27 5.15 -3.93
C TRP A 56 -12.99 5.07 -5.43
N LYS A 57 -11.77 4.75 -5.81
CA LYS A 57 -11.35 4.59 -7.20
C LYS A 57 -11.35 3.11 -7.58
N CYS A 58 -11.96 2.77 -8.70
CA CYS A 58 -11.81 1.46 -9.32
C CYS A 58 -10.43 1.35 -9.97
N ARG A 59 -9.63 0.36 -9.55
CA ARG A 59 -8.30 0.08 -10.12
C ARG A 59 -8.34 -0.44 -11.55
N ASN A 60 -9.47 -0.94 -12.02
CA ASN A 60 -9.61 -1.49 -13.37
C ASN A 60 -9.91 -0.41 -14.42
N CYS A 61 -10.95 0.41 -14.21
CA CYS A 61 -11.40 1.38 -15.20
C CYS A 61 -11.34 2.85 -14.75
N GLY A 62 -10.86 3.14 -13.53
CA GLY A 62 -10.69 4.51 -13.04
C GLY A 62 -11.96 5.20 -12.51
N TYR A 63 -13.13 4.54 -12.56
CA TYR A 63 -14.37 5.09 -12.01
C TYR A 63 -14.22 5.48 -10.53
N VAL A 64 -14.72 6.67 -10.18
CA VAL A 64 -14.70 7.21 -8.82
C VAL A 64 -16.10 7.19 -8.23
N HIS A 65 -16.27 6.53 -7.09
CA HIS A 65 -17.49 6.49 -6.31
C HIS A 65 -17.31 7.27 -5.00
N GLU A 66 -18.25 8.15 -4.66
CA GLU A 66 -18.25 8.85 -3.38
C GLU A 66 -19.22 8.18 -2.41
N GLY A 67 -18.73 7.75 -1.24
CA GLY A 67 -19.55 7.10 -0.24
C GLY A 67 -18.74 6.53 0.93
N THR A 68 -19.43 6.07 1.97
CA THR A 68 -18.80 5.44 3.15
C THR A 68 -18.33 4.01 2.87
N LYS A 69 -18.81 3.38 1.80
CA LYS A 69 -18.45 2.00 1.40
C LYS A 69 -18.14 1.94 -0.09
N ALA A 70 -17.20 1.09 -0.47
CA ALA A 70 -17.02 0.74 -1.87
C ALA A 70 -18.23 -0.07 -2.37
N PRO A 71 -18.68 0.15 -3.62
CA PRO A 71 -19.81 -0.59 -4.16
C PRO A 71 -19.44 -2.05 -4.40
N GLU A 72 -20.42 -2.96 -4.26
CA GLU A 72 -20.19 -4.40 -4.48
C GLU A 72 -19.77 -4.71 -5.93
N LYS A 73 -20.24 -3.89 -6.88
CA LYS A 73 -19.95 -3.99 -8.31
C LYS A 73 -19.68 -2.61 -8.87
N CYS A 74 -18.67 -2.50 -9.73
CA CYS A 74 -18.41 -1.24 -10.42
C CYS A 74 -19.51 -0.95 -11.46
N PRO A 75 -20.15 0.23 -11.43
CA PRO A 75 -21.18 0.58 -12.41
C PRO A 75 -20.62 0.86 -13.81
N ALA A 76 -19.35 1.27 -13.91
CA ALA A 76 -18.71 1.59 -15.19
C ALA A 76 -18.20 0.34 -15.92
N CYS A 77 -17.37 -0.48 -15.27
CA CYS A 77 -16.80 -1.69 -15.87
C CYS A 77 -17.67 -2.96 -15.64
N LEU A 78 -18.87 -2.78 -15.08
CA LEU A 78 -19.88 -3.82 -14.85
C LEU A 78 -19.33 -5.04 -14.08
N TYR A 79 -19.96 -6.20 -14.27
CA TYR A 79 -19.75 -7.44 -13.50
C TYR A 79 -18.32 -8.00 -13.52
N CYS A 80 -17.40 -7.44 -14.31
CA CYS A 80 -15.99 -7.82 -14.33
C CYS A 80 -15.23 -7.39 -13.05
N CYS A 81 -15.70 -6.34 -12.36
CA CYS A 81 -14.99 -5.79 -11.20
C CYS A 81 -15.79 -5.90 -9.90
N PRO A 82 -15.52 -6.93 -9.06
CA PRO A 82 -16.03 -6.99 -7.69
C PRO A 82 -15.44 -5.89 -6.80
N LYS A 83 -16.01 -5.72 -5.60
CA LYS A 83 -15.57 -4.77 -4.55
C LYS A 83 -14.05 -4.73 -4.32
N SER A 84 -13.35 -5.85 -4.49
CA SER A 84 -11.90 -5.96 -4.32
C SER A 84 -11.05 -5.07 -5.23
N TYR A 85 -11.63 -4.58 -6.33
CA TYR A 85 -10.95 -3.67 -7.25
C TYR A 85 -11.03 -2.20 -6.81
N PHE A 86 -11.76 -1.88 -5.75
CA PHE A 86 -11.82 -0.52 -5.24
C PHE A 86 -10.70 -0.24 -4.24
N GLU A 87 -10.07 0.92 -4.40
CA GLU A 87 -9.13 1.49 -3.44
C GLU A 87 -9.58 2.91 -3.05
N LYS A 88 -9.06 3.45 -1.95
CA LYS A 88 -9.26 4.86 -1.62
C LYS A 88 -8.53 5.71 -2.68
N LEU A 89 -9.21 6.73 -3.22
CA LEU A 89 -8.58 7.65 -4.16
C LEU A 89 -7.42 8.36 -3.45
N ALA A 90 -6.24 8.31 -4.06
CA ALA A 90 -5.06 9.06 -3.63
C ALA A 90 -4.69 10.02 -4.76
N GLU A 91 -4.50 11.29 -4.42
CA GLU A 91 -4.04 12.34 -5.33
C GLU A 91 -2.67 12.79 -4.85
N ASN A 92 -1.63 12.46 -5.62
CA ASN A 92 -0.23 12.71 -5.29
C ASN A 92 0.53 13.39 -6.45
N TYR A 93 -0.17 14.24 -7.20
CA TYR A 93 0.32 15.03 -8.33
C TYR A 93 0.22 16.53 -8.04
#